data_AF-A0A944U7G5-F1
#
_entry.id   AF-A0A944U7G5-F1
#
_cell.length_a   1.000
_cell.length_b   1.000
_cell.length_c   1.000
_cell.angle_alpha   90.00
_cell.angle_beta   90.00
_cell.angle_gamma   90.00
#
_symmetry.space_group_name_H-M   'P 1'
#
loop_
_entity.id
_entity.type
_entity.pdbx_description
1 polymer ?
#
loop_
_entity_poly.entity_id
_entity_poly.type
_entity_poly.pdbx_seq_one_letter_code
_entity_poly.pdbx_strand_id
1 'polypeptide(L)'
;MITFSLIGTSGILCDSGNDMPIAVFPTKGAKTNAKLTLLQNPEEFPTDGIISWPGEYEIDGISLRGIGHEEGARVSFAMEMDDARCGFLSTPVLEWTDHELELLGDVDVLFIPAEKTKVAQKLIEQIDPRVLIPILSENKEDYDELLKVFGAQGQEVEKEFKLKGLPAEGRVVVVLG
;
A
#
# COMPACT_ATOMS: atom_id res chain seq x y z
N MET A 1 -12.77 12.03 -2.80
CA MET A 1 -12.31 11.22 -3.96
C MET A 1 -10.84 11.00 -3.74
N ILE A 2 -10.43 9.76 -3.56
CA ILE A 2 -9.03 9.45 -3.25
C ILE A 2 -8.19 9.49 -4.51
N THR A 3 -7.09 10.20 -4.41
CA THR A 3 -6.01 10.24 -5.40
C THR A 3 -4.79 9.59 -4.78
N PHE A 4 -4.25 8.58 -5.45
CA PHE A 4 -3.00 7.94 -5.11
C PHE A 4 -1.92 8.40 -6.08
N SER A 5 -0.75 8.77 -5.57
CA SER A 5 0.39 9.18 -6.41
C SER A 5 1.70 8.66 -5.82
N LEU A 6 2.67 8.43 -6.68
CA LEU A 6 3.98 7.95 -6.25
C LEU A 6 4.81 9.11 -5.68
N ILE A 7 5.40 8.93 -4.50
CA ILE A 7 6.34 9.87 -3.89
C ILE A 7 7.71 9.22 -3.71
N GLY A 8 8.67 9.73 -4.48
CA GLY A 8 10.02 9.14 -4.55
C GLY A 8 10.04 7.93 -5.48
N THR A 9 10.57 6.79 -5.04
CA THR A 9 10.65 5.55 -5.85
C THR A 9 9.55 4.53 -5.56
N SER A 10 9.08 4.46 -4.32
CA SER A 10 8.12 3.43 -3.88
C SER A 10 7.10 3.90 -2.85
N GLY A 11 7.21 5.14 -2.37
CA GLY A 11 6.24 5.70 -1.43
C GLY A 11 4.96 6.09 -2.13
N ILE A 12 3.85 6.11 -1.40
CA ILE A 12 2.52 6.49 -1.91
C ILE A 12 1.99 7.67 -1.12
N LEU A 13 1.55 8.70 -1.83
CA LEU A 13 0.76 9.79 -1.26
C LEU A 13 -0.72 9.52 -1.54
N CYS A 14 -1.50 9.43 -0.47
CA CYS A 14 -2.94 9.27 -0.49
C CYS A 14 -3.57 10.62 -0.15
N ASP A 15 -4.33 11.19 -1.09
CA ASP A 15 -5.02 12.47 -0.93
C ASP A 15 -6.51 12.29 -1.24
N SER A 16 -7.37 12.38 -0.23
CA SER A 16 -8.83 12.27 -0.41
C SER A 16 -9.52 13.60 -0.70
N GLY A 17 -8.76 14.69 -0.78
CA GLY A 17 -9.26 16.06 -0.84
C GLY A 17 -9.71 16.59 0.53
N ASN A 18 -9.59 15.78 1.60
CA ASN A 18 -9.61 16.29 2.96
C ASN A 18 -8.29 17.03 3.25
N ASP A 19 -8.27 17.88 4.27
CA ASP A 19 -7.06 18.60 4.67
C ASP A 19 -6.06 17.67 5.41
N MET A 20 -5.99 16.38 5.04
CA MET A 20 -5.18 15.34 5.70
C MET A 20 -4.53 14.37 4.70
N PRO A 21 -3.61 14.83 3.82
CA PRO A 21 -2.84 13.95 2.96
C PRO A 21 -1.94 13.02 3.77
N ILE A 22 -1.89 11.74 3.38
CA ILE A 22 -1.15 10.67 4.08
C ILE A 22 -0.05 10.13 3.19
N ALA A 23 1.20 10.15 3.67
CA ALA A 23 2.33 9.50 3.01
C ALA A 23 2.52 8.09 3.58
N VAL A 24 2.53 7.08 2.72
CA VAL A 24 2.79 5.69 3.09
C VAL A 24 4.13 5.26 2.52
N PHE A 25 5.02 4.78 3.40
CA PHE A 25 6.38 4.34 3.09
C PHE A 25 7.19 5.32 2.22
N PRO A 26 7.20 6.63 2.55
CA PRO A 26 7.97 7.59 1.76
C PRO A 26 9.44 7.20 1.73
N THR A 27 10.04 7.22 0.55
CA THR A 27 11.47 7.01 0.43
C THR A 27 12.23 8.16 1.09
N LYS A 28 13.39 7.87 1.69
CA LYS A 28 14.18 8.87 2.39
C LYS A 28 14.44 10.11 1.52
N GLY A 29 14.03 11.28 2.00
CA GLY A 29 14.18 12.54 1.29
C GLY A 29 13.08 12.87 0.26
N ALA A 30 12.03 12.05 0.17
CA ALA A 30 10.84 12.38 -0.62
C ALA A 30 10.22 13.68 -0.10
N LYS A 31 9.97 14.62 -1.01
CA LYS A 31 9.23 15.85 -0.69
C LYS A 31 7.74 15.52 -0.71
N THR A 32 7.08 15.70 0.42
CA THR A 32 5.65 15.48 0.57
C THR A 32 5.03 16.60 1.41
N ASN A 33 3.78 16.94 1.13
CA ASN A 33 2.93 17.81 1.94
C ASN A 33 2.06 17.02 2.95
N ALA A 34 2.35 15.73 3.13
CA ALA A 34 1.60 14.86 4.03
C ALA A 34 1.58 15.39 5.47
N LYS A 35 0.42 15.29 6.10
CA LYS A 35 0.23 15.62 7.52
C LYS A 35 0.37 14.40 8.43
N LEU A 36 0.21 13.21 7.88
CA LEU A 36 0.47 11.93 8.53
C LEU A 36 1.39 11.09 7.66
N THR A 37 2.37 10.43 8.28
CA THR A 37 3.29 9.53 7.62
C THR A 37 3.20 8.14 8.24
N LEU A 38 3.03 7.11 7.41
CA LEU A 38 3.09 5.72 7.80
C LEU A 38 4.46 5.14 7.40
N LEU A 39 5.23 4.66 8.37
CA LEU A 39 6.53 4.05 8.13
C LEU A 39 6.47 2.54 8.32
N GLN A 40 7.12 1.81 7.42
CA GLN A 40 7.20 0.35 7.49
C GLN A 40 8.16 -0.15 8.57
N ASN A 41 9.08 0.69 9.05
CA ASN A 41 10.02 0.36 10.11
C ASN A 41 9.68 1.23 11.33
N PRO A 42 9.43 0.64 12.51
CA PRO A 42 9.14 1.40 13.71
C PRO A 42 10.26 2.36 14.09
N GLU A 43 9.88 3.57 14.51
CA GLU A 43 10.81 4.51 15.11
C GLU A 43 11.05 4.17 16.58
N GLU A 44 12.27 4.40 17.06
CA GLU A 44 12.63 4.18 18.47
C GLU A 44 11.78 5.03 19.42
N PHE A 45 11.42 6.23 18.99
CA PHE A 45 10.59 7.17 19.73
C PHE A 45 9.38 7.58 18.89
N PRO A 46 8.18 7.71 19.50
CA PRO A 46 7.03 8.27 18.82
C PRO A 46 7.32 9.70 18.35
N THR A 47 7.00 9.98 17.10
CA THR A 47 7.08 11.31 16.50
C THR A 47 5.69 11.77 16.10
N ASP A 48 5.33 13.01 16.43
CA ASP A 48 4.04 13.58 16.04
C ASP A 48 3.86 13.54 14.52
N GLY A 49 2.69 13.08 14.07
CA GLY A 49 2.40 12.92 12.64
C GLY A 49 3.06 11.71 11.99
N ILE A 50 3.64 10.78 12.77
CA ILE A 50 4.20 9.51 12.28
C ILE A 50 3.55 8.33 13.00
N ILE A 51 3.07 7.35 12.22
CA ILE A 51 2.74 6.01 12.71
C ILE A 51 3.74 5.04 12.11
N SER A 52 4.38 4.26 12.96
CA SER A 52 5.41 3.30 12.56
C SER A 52 5.34 1.97 13.31
N TRP A 53 4.40 1.85 14.25
CA TRP A 53 4.20 0.68 15.09
C TRP A 53 2.91 -0.07 14.69
N PRO A 54 2.83 -1.39 14.95
CA PRO A 54 1.60 -2.13 14.76
C PRO A 54 0.55 -1.75 15.81
N GLY A 55 -0.73 -1.80 15.43
CA GLY A 55 -1.83 -1.40 16.30
C GLY A 55 -3.05 -0.90 15.54
N GLU A 56 -4.07 -0.46 16.28
CA GLU A 56 -5.21 0.27 15.74
C GLU A 56 -5.03 1.76 16.02
N TYR A 57 -5.32 2.58 15.01
CA TYR A 57 -5.25 4.03 15.09
C TYR A 57 -6.49 4.62 14.45
N GLU A 58 -6.99 5.72 15.02
CA GLU A 58 -8.05 6.53 14.43
C GLU A 58 -7.57 7.98 14.44
N ILE A 59 -7.38 8.57 13.25
CA ILE A 59 -6.83 9.92 13.09
C ILE A 59 -7.73 10.69 12.14
N ASP A 60 -8.32 11.78 12.63
CA ASP A 60 -9.20 12.66 11.84
C ASP A 60 -10.31 11.90 11.09
N GLY A 61 -10.87 10.86 11.72
CA GLY A 61 -11.92 10.00 11.16
C GLY A 61 -11.42 8.93 10.18
N ILE A 62 -10.10 8.80 9.99
CA ILE A 62 -9.48 7.76 9.18
C ILE A 62 -9.12 6.58 10.10
N SER A 63 -9.66 5.41 9.79
CA SER A 63 -9.33 4.17 10.50
C SER A 63 -8.09 3.53 9.89
N LEU A 64 -7.13 3.20 10.75
CA LEU A 64 -5.82 2.66 10.38
C LEU A 64 -5.52 1.42 11.22
N ARG A 65 -5.04 0.36 10.57
CA ARG A 65 -4.58 -0.86 11.21
C ARG A 65 -3.15 -1.15 10.78
N GLY A 66 -2.20 -1.03 11.71
CA GLY A 66 -0.83 -1.49 11.54
C GLY A 66 -0.71 -2.98 11.86
N ILE A 67 -0.23 -3.76 10.91
CA ILE A 67 -0.04 -5.22 10.99
C ILE A 67 1.45 -5.48 11.13
N GLY A 68 1.85 -6.00 12.28
CA GLY A 68 3.25 -6.22 12.61
C GLY A 68 3.78 -7.53 12.02
N HIS A 69 4.94 -7.46 11.37
CA HIS A 69 5.71 -8.60 10.88
C HIS A 69 7.03 -8.71 11.62
N GLU A 70 7.63 -9.90 11.63
CA GLU A 70 8.94 -10.15 12.26
C GLU A 70 9.00 -9.60 13.69
N GLU A 71 8.03 -10.01 14.53
CA GLU A 71 7.91 -9.55 15.93
C GLU A 71 7.72 -8.03 16.08
N GLY A 72 7.15 -7.39 15.06
CA GLY A 72 6.88 -5.94 15.04
C GLY A 72 8.05 -5.11 14.51
N ALA A 73 9.13 -5.72 14.02
CA ALA A 73 10.23 -5.02 13.36
C ALA A 73 9.79 -4.36 12.04
N ARG A 74 8.67 -4.81 11.45
CA ARG A 74 8.06 -4.21 10.27
C ARG A 74 6.56 -4.08 10.40
N VAL A 75 5.99 -3.13 9.66
CA VAL A 75 4.56 -2.84 9.70
C VAL A 75 4.00 -2.65 8.29
N SER A 76 2.99 -3.46 7.95
CA SER A 76 2.08 -3.19 6.84
C SER A 76 0.85 -2.46 7.34
N PHE A 77 0.15 -1.69 6.50
CA PHE A 77 -0.99 -0.90 6.93
C PHE A 77 -2.25 -1.25 6.13
N ALA A 78 -3.38 -1.40 6.82
CA ALA A 78 -4.70 -1.27 6.22
C ALA A 78 -5.29 0.09 6.61
N MET A 79 -5.88 0.79 5.66
CA MET A 79 -6.43 2.13 5.86
C MET A 79 -7.79 2.22 5.20
N GLU A 80 -8.78 2.73 5.92
CA GLU A 80 -10.13 2.97 5.40
C GLU A 80 -10.30 4.46 5.08
N MET A 81 -10.55 4.77 3.81
CA MET A 81 -10.76 6.14 3.33
C MET A 81 -11.88 6.14 2.28
N ASP A 82 -12.76 7.15 2.27
CA ASP A 82 -13.87 7.30 1.30
C ASP A 82 -14.58 5.97 0.93
N ASP A 83 -14.96 5.17 1.94
CA ASP A 83 -15.61 3.85 1.80
C ASP A 83 -14.82 2.77 1.04
N ALA A 84 -13.50 2.96 0.88
CA ALA A 84 -12.59 1.98 0.30
C ALA A 84 -11.49 1.59 1.29
N ARG A 85 -11.26 0.28 1.44
CA ARG A 85 -10.17 -0.24 2.25
C ARG A 85 -8.91 -0.42 1.40
N CYS A 86 -7.84 0.25 1.78
CA CYS A 86 -6.55 0.23 1.11
C CYS A 86 -5.52 -0.54 1.94
N GLY A 87 -4.87 -1.54 1.35
CA GLY A 87 -3.80 -2.33 1.97
C GLY A 87 -2.44 -1.92 1.41
N PHE A 88 -1.48 -1.64 2.28
CA PHE A 88 -0.12 -1.24 1.95
C PHE A 88 0.87 -2.22 2.57
N LEU A 89 1.47 -3.07 1.74
CA LEU A 89 2.40 -4.11 2.19
C LEU A 89 3.81 -3.54 2.34
N SER A 90 4.44 -3.80 3.49
CA SER A 90 5.83 -3.45 3.74
C SER A 90 6.80 -4.26 2.86
N THR A 91 7.99 -3.72 2.63
CA THR A 91 9.12 -4.46 2.06
C THR A 91 10.07 -4.96 3.17
N PRO A 92 10.69 -6.14 2.99
CA PRO A 92 10.44 -7.13 1.96
C PRO A 92 9.11 -7.86 2.09
N VAL A 93 8.62 -8.34 0.94
CA VAL A 93 7.40 -9.16 0.90
C VAL A 93 7.65 -10.51 1.59
N LEU A 94 6.81 -10.82 2.57
CA LEU A 94 6.83 -12.04 3.39
C LEU A 94 5.57 -12.85 3.14
N GLU A 95 5.59 -14.15 3.44
CA GLU A 95 4.34 -14.92 3.52
C GLU A 95 3.59 -14.50 4.78
N TRP A 96 2.29 -14.24 4.65
CA TRP A 96 1.44 -13.87 5.77
C TRP A 96 0.77 -15.10 6.35
N THR A 97 0.64 -15.09 7.66
CA THR A 97 -0.18 -16.02 8.44
C THR A 97 -1.66 -15.70 8.25
N ASP A 98 -2.53 -16.68 8.51
CA ASP A 98 -3.98 -16.48 8.47
C ASP A 98 -4.41 -15.34 9.40
N HIS A 99 -3.76 -15.19 10.55
CA HIS A 99 -4.02 -14.09 11.48
C HIS A 99 -3.69 -12.72 10.88
N GLU A 100 -2.55 -12.56 10.20
CA GLU A 100 -2.19 -11.30 9.55
C GLU A 100 -3.17 -10.94 8.41
N LEU A 101 -3.64 -11.95 7.65
CA LEU A 101 -4.66 -11.76 6.62
C LEU A 101 -6.02 -11.37 7.22
N GLU A 102 -6.42 -11.99 8.34
CA GLU A 102 -7.63 -11.60 9.09
C GLU A 102 -7.55 -10.16 9.58
N LEU A 103 -6.36 -9.72 10.06
CA LEU A 103 -6.14 -8.34 10.49
C LEU A 103 -6.21 -7.33 9.34
N LEU A 104 -5.78 -7.73 8.13
CA LEU A 104 -5.91 -6.92 6.92
C LEU A 104 -7.38 -6.70 6.56
N GLY A 105 -8.16 -7.78 6.63
CA GLY A 105 -9.55 -7.81 6.18
C GLY A 105 -9.69 -7.66 4.66
N ASP A 106 -10.90 -7.36 4.22
CA ASP A 106 -11.24 -7.26 2.80
C ASP A 106 -10.67 -5.98 2.18
N VAL A 107 -9.60 -6.10 1.40
CA VAL A 107 -8.92 -4.96 0.77
C VAL A 107 -9.46 -4.70 -0.62
N ASP A 108 -9.90 -3.47 -0.86
CA ASP A 108 -10.34 -3.03 -2.17
C ASP A 108 -9.16 -2.65 -3.07
N VAL A 109 -8.19 -1.91 -2.51
CA VAL A 109 -7.00 -1.41 -3.22
C VAL A 109 -5.74 -1.92 -2.54
N LEU A 110 -4.97 -2.77 -3.23
CA LEU A 110 -3.74 -3.34 -2.70
C LEU A 110 -2.51 -2.71 -3.35
N PHE A 111 -1.66 -2.13 -2.52
CA PHE A 111 -0.32 -1.68 -2.85
C PHE A 111 0.69 -2.73 -2.38
N ILE A 112 1.40 -3.34 -3.33
CA ILE A 112 2.34 -4.42 -3.03
C ILE A 112 3.68 -4.19 -3.74
N PRO A 113 4.82 -4.20 -3.01
CA PRO A 113 6.14 -4.20 -3.63
C PRO A 113 6.30 -5.43 -4.53
N ALA A 114 6.75 -5.25 -5.76
CA ALA A 114 7.10 -6.37 -6.63
C ALA A 114 8.45 -6.93 -6.20
N GLU A 115 8.41 -7.87 -5.27
CA GLU A 115 9.55 -8.65 -4.79
C GLU A 115 9.12 -10.08 -4.60
N LYS A 116 10.03 -11.03 -4.86
CA LYS A 116 9.76 -12.46 -4.67
C LYS A 116 8.44 -12.84 -5.34
N THR A 117 8.36 -12.70 -6.66
CA THR A 117 7.12 -12.79 -7.47
C THR A 117 6.13 -13.87 -7.01
N LYS A 118 6.60 -15.06 -6.63
CA LYS A 118 5.76 -16.17 -6.12
C LYS A 118 5.03 -15.83 -4.81
N VAL A 119 5.70 -15.19 -3.86
CA VAL A 119 5.12 -14.78 -2.57
C VAL A 119 4.12 -13.65 -2.81
N ALA A 120 4.51 -12.65 -3.60
CA ALA A 120 3.62 -11.55 -3.98
C ALA A 120 2.35 -12.07 -4.69
N GLN A 121 2.50 -12.99 -5.65
CA GLN A 121 1.38 -13.62 -6.35
C GLN A 121 0.45 -14.34 -5.37
N LYS A 122 1.00 -15.16 -4.45
CA LYS A 122 0.20 -15.89 -3.45
C LYS A 122 -0.61 -14.93 -2.56
N LEU A 123 0.01 -13.85 -2.09
CA LEU A 123 -0.67 -12.83 -1.29
C LEU A 123 -1.79 -12.15 -2.07
N ILE A 124 -1.53 -11.75 -3.32
CA ILE A 124 -2.54 -11.12 -4.17
C ILE A 124 -3.73 -12.06 -4.42
N GLU A 125 -3.48 -13.36 -4.61
CA GLU A 125 -4.52 -14.37 -4.76
C GLU A 125 -5.31 -14.60 -3.46
N GLN A 126 -4.66 -14.53 -2.29
CA GLN A 126 -5.32 -14.69 -0.99
C GLN A 126 -6.15 -13.46 -0.58
N ILE A 127 -5.64 -12.26 -0.86
CA ILE A 127 -6.30 -10.99 -0.51
C ILE A 127 -7.44 -10.69 -1.49
N ASP A 128 -7.32 -11.16 -2.74
CA ASP A 128 -8.26 -10.92 -3.84
C ASP A 128 -8.74 -9.45 -4.00
N PRO A 129 -7.80 -8.49 -4.17
CA PRO A 129 -8.18 -7.08 -4.25
C PRO A 129 -8.86 -6.75 -5.59
N ARG A 130 -9.76 -5.76 -5.56
CA ARG A 130 -10.42 -5.23 -6.76
C ARG A 130 -9.49 -4.37 -7.60
N VAL A 131 -8.61 -3.61 -6.96
CA VAL A 131 -7.57 -2.81 -7.59
C VAL A 131 -6.21 -3.25 -7.07
N LEU A 132 -5.32 -3.60 -7.98
CA LEU A 132 -3.95 -3.99 -7.67
C LEU A 132 -2.99 -2.93 -8.19
N ILE A 133 -2.12 -2.43 -7.32
CA ILE A 133 -1.09 -1.45 -7.65
C ILE A 133 0.27 -2.03 -7.28
N PRO A 134 0.94 -2.71 -8.22
CA PRO A 134 2.32 -3.15 -8.04
C PRO A 134 3.25 -1.95 -7.92
N ILE A 135 4.12 -1.98 -6.91
CA ILE A 135 5.12 -0.93 -6.66
C ILE A 135 6.50 -1.45 -7.03
N LEU A 136 7.24 -0.67 -7.81
CA LEU A 136 8.62 -0.98 -8.15
C LEU A 136 9.47 -0.96 -6.87
N SER A 137 10.14 -2.07 -6.60
CA SER A 137 11.08 -2.22 -5.49
C SER A 137 12.52 -2.03 -5.97
N GLU A 138 13.46 -2.89 -5.56
CA GLU A 138 14.83 -2.93 -6.03
C GLU A 138 14.99 -3.62 -7.40
N ASN A 139 14.18 -4.65 -7.71
CA ASN A 139 14.34 -5.46 -8.92
C ASN A 139 13.25 -5.17 -9.96
N LYS A 140 13.68 -4.63 -11.11
CA LYS A 140 12.79 -4.40 -12.25
C LYS A 140 12.31 -5.71 -12.91
N GLU A 141 13.10 -6.78 -12.86
CA GLU A 141 12.70 -8.07 -13.43
C GLU A 141 11.50 -8.67 -12.70
N ASP A 142 11.51 -8.65 -11.36
CA ASP A 142 10.38 -9.07 -10.52
C ASP A 142 9.13 -8.23 -10.80
N TYR A 143 9.31 -6.91 -11.01
CA TYR A 143 8.23 -5.99 -11.38
C TYR A 143 7.60 -6.33 -12.72
N ASP A 144 8.41 -6.49 -13.77
CA ASP A 144 7.94 -6.84 -15.12
C ASP A 144 7.29 -8.24 -15.13
N GLU A 145 7.80 -9.18 -14.33
CA GLU A 145 7.21 -10.51 -14.17
C GLU A 145 5.83 -10.43 -13.49
N LEU A 146 5.70 -9.69 -12.39
CA LEU A 146 4.42 -9.53 -11.68
C LEU A 146 3.37 -8.85 -12.57
N LEU A 147 3.75 -7.81 -13.32
CA LEU A 147 2.88 -7.18 -14.30
C LEU A 147 2.43 -8.17 -15.38
N LYS A 148 3.32 -9.04 -15.85
CA LYS A 148 2.98 -10.08 -16.83
C LYS A 148 2.00 -11.10 -16.27
N VAL A 149 2.18 -11.56 -15.03
CA VAL A 149 1.29 -12.52 -14.35
C VAL A 149 -0.13 -11.97 -14.24
N PHE A 150 -0.28 -10.68 -13.92
CA PHE A 150 -1.59 -10.03 -13.79
C PHE A 150 -2.07 -9.29 -15.05
N GLY A 151 -1.43 -9.51 -16.20
CA GLY A 151 -1.91 -9.01 -17.49
C GLY A 151 -1.72 -7.50 -17.74
N ALA A 152 -0.87 -6.84 -16.97
CA ALA A 152 -0.57 -5.40 -17.03
C ALA A 152 0.74 -5.07 -17.75
N GLN A 153 1.37 -6.05 -18.42
CA GLN A 153 2.62 -5.84 -19.13
C GLN A 153 2.43 -4.83 -20.28
N GLY A 154 3.16 -3.71 -20.23
CA GLY A 154 3.09 -2.66 -21.25
C GLY A 154 1.88 -1.72 -21.11
N GLN A 155 1.17 -1.76 -19.99
CA GLN A 155 0.15 -0.79 -19.66
C GLN A 155 0.76 0.62 -19.50
N GLU A 156 -0.04 1.65 -19.77
CA GLU A 156 0.40 3.03 -19.63
C GLU A 156 0.71 3.35 -18.16
N VAL A 157 1.84 4.01 -17.95
CA VAL A 157 2.29 4.45 -16.62
C VAL A 157 1.57 5.76 -16.29
N GLU A 158 0.73 5.74 -15.27
CA GLU A 158 -0.01 6.90 -14.80
C GLU A 158 0.75 7.60 -13.66
N LYS A 159 0.69 8.93 -13.62
CA LYS A 159 1.31 9.71 -12.53
C LYS A 159 0.49 9.68 -11.24
N GLU A 160 -0.82 9.57 -11.39
CA GLU A 160 -1.78 9.55 -10.30
C GLU A 160 -2.95 8.64 -10.67
N PHE A 161 -3.48 7.92 -9.69
CA PHE A 161 -4.67 7.11 -9.84
C PHE A 161 -5.79 7.69 -8.98
N LYS A 162 -6.93 8.02 -9.61
CA LYS A 162 -8.11 8.55 -8.93
C LYS A 162 -9.16 7.48 -8.77
N LEU A 163 -9.44 7.09 -7.53
CA LEU A 163 -10.48 6.14 -7.21
C LEU A 163 -11.85 6.83 -7.29
N LYS A 164 -12.55 6.61 -8.42
CA LYS A 164 -13.91 7.14 -8.68
C LYS A 164 -15.03 6.16 -8.30
N GLY A 165 -14.65 4.99 -7.80
CA GLY A 165 -15.52 3.86 -7.51
C GLY A 165 -14.74 2.56 -7.70
N LEU A 166 -15.22 1.50 -7.06
CA LEU A 166 -14.63 0.17 -7.17
C LEU A 166 -15.06 -0.51 -8.47
N PRO A 167 -14.17 -1.26 -9.14
CA PRO A 167 -14.55 -2.11 -10.26
C PRO A 167 -15.72 -3.03 -9.90
N ALA A 168 -16.71 -3.12 -10.80
CA ALA A 168 -17.89 -3.95 -10.62
C ALA A 168 -17.61 -5.43 -10.91
N GLU A 169 -16.72 -5.71 -11.86
CA GLU A 169 -16.30 -7.07 -12.22
C GLU A 169 -14.80 -7.11 -12.50
N GLY A 170 -14.15 -8.19 -12.02
CA GLY A 170 -12.73 -8.43 -12.22
C GLY A 170 -11.81 -7.53 -11.41
N ARG A 171 -10.51 -7.82 -11.52
CA ARG A 171 -9.44 -7.03 -10.92
C ARG A 171 -8.88 -6.04 -11.96
N VAL A 172 -8.70 -4.80 -11.56
CA VAL A 172 -8.00 -3.78 -12.35
C VAL A 172 -6.58 -3.65 -11.82
N VAL A 173 -5.59 -3.75 -12.70
CA VAL A 173 -4.19 -3.45 -12.35
C VAL A 173 -3.88 -2.03 -12.79
N VAL A 174 -3.24 -1.25 -11.93
CA VAL A 174 -2.83 0.13 -12.21
C VAL A 174 -1.31 0.23 -12.05
N VAL A 175 -0.66 0.85 -13.03
CA VAL A 175 0.79 1.04 -13.06
C VAL A 175 1.09 2.51 -12.79
N LEU A 176 1.74 2.80 -11.65
CA LEU A 176 2.14 4.15 -11.25
C LEU A 176 3.63 4.40 -11.51
N GLY A 177 4.00 5.63 -11.91
CA GLY A 177 5.40 6.04 -12.08
C GLY A 177 5.65 7.50 -12.40
#